data_AF-X1VIT3-F1
#
_entry.id   AF-X1VIT3-F1
#
_cell.length_a   1.000
_cell.length_b   1.000
_cell.length_c   1.000
_cell.angle_alpha   90.00
_cell.angle_beta   90.00
_cell.angle_gamma   90.00
#
_symmetry.space_group_name_H-M   'P 1'
#
loop_
_entity.id
_entity.type
_entity.pdbx_description
1 polymer ?
#
loop_
_entity_poly.entity_id
_entity_poly.type
_entity_poly.pdbx_seq_one_letter_code
_entity_poly.pdbx_strand_id
1 'polypeptide(L)' 'DEYTRELSRILRETLAAGSARDRDKMLELAKDLEKLAMVARGGNPDQNSG' A
#
# COMPACT_ATOMS: atom_id res chain seq x y z
N ASP A 1 -13.42 10.60 -2.17
CA ASP A 1 -12.72 9.72 -3.12
C ASP A 1 -12.11 8.55 -2.35
N GLU A 2 -12.50 7.32 -2.69
CA GLU A 2 -12.12 6.10 -1.95
C GLU A 2 -10.61 5.82 -2.01
N TYR A 3 -10.03 5.97 -3.20
CA TYR A 3 -8.58 5.86 -3.42
C TYR A 3 -7.79 6.82 -2.55
N THR A 4 -8.19 8.10 -2.51
CA THR A 4 -7.53 9.11 -1.68
C THR A 4 -7.57 8.76 -0.18
N ARG A 5 -8.69 8.18 0.29
CA ARG A 5 -8.86 7.78 1.69
C ARG A 5 -7.96 6.61 2.06
N GLU A 6 -7.89 5.58 1.21
CA GLU A 6 -7.01 4.43 1.41
C GLU A 6 -5.53 4.82 1.33
N LEU A 7 -5.14 5.61 0.33
CA LEU A 7 -3.77 6.13 0.21
C LEU A 7 -3.34 6.89 1.47
N SER A 8 -4.20 7.78 1.96
CA SER A 8 -3.93 8.54 3.19
C SER A 8 -3.78 7.64 4.41
N ARG A 9 -4.53 6.52 4.46
CA ARG A 9 -4.42 5.53 5.54
C ARG A 9 -3.08 4.81 5.47
N ILE A 10 -2.73 4.23 4.32
CA ILE A 10 -1.48 3.47 4.12
C ILE A 10 -0.27 4.35 4.49
N LEU A 11 -0.23 5.60 4.02
CA LEU A 11 0.89 6.51 4.30
C LEU A 11 1.05 6.81 5.80
N ARG A 12 -0.06 6.99 6.54
CA ARG A 12 0.00 7.21 8.00
C ARG A 12 0.51 5.97 8.73
N GLU A 13 0.05 4.79 8.34
CA GLU A 13 0.51 3.54 8.92
C GLU A 13 2.01 3.30 8.62
N THR A 14 2.49 3.66 7.42
CA THR A 14 3.90 3.52 7.06
C THR A 14 4.78 4.43 7.90
N LEU A 15 4.34 5.67 8.17
CA LEU A 15 5.06 6.58 9.07
C LEU A 15 5.13 6.04 10.51
N ALA A 16 4.04 5.47 11.01
CA ALA A 16 4.00 4.86 12.34
C ALA A 16 4.93 3.64 12.42
N ALA A 17 4.88 2.75 11.42
CA ALA A 17 5.76 1.58 11.31
C ALA A 17 7.24 1.99 11.18
N GLY A 18 7.54 3.02 10.38
CA GLY A 18 8.87 3.57 10.22
C GLY A 18 9.44 4.15 11.52
N SER A 19 8.61 4.84 12.30
CA SER A 19 8.97 5.32 13.64
C SER A 19 9.35 4.17 14.58
N ALA A 20 8.59 3.08 14.54
CA ALA A 20 8.86 1.86 15.30
C ALA A 20 10.01 0.99 14.72
N ARG A 21 10.53 1.35 13.54
CA ARG A 21 11.46 0.53 12.73
C ARG A 21 10.92 -0.87 12.42
N ASP A 22 9.61 -1.01 12.36
CA ASP A 22 8.92 -2.25 12.01
C ASP A 22 9.03 -2.49 10.50
N ARG A 23 10.08 -3.23 10.12
CA ARG A 23 10.41 -3.49 8.70
C ARG A 23 9.38 -4.38 8.02
N ASP A 24 8.84 -5.34 8.75
CA ASP A 24 7.85 -6.28 8.21
C ASP A 24 6.54 -5.54 7.89
N LYS A 25 6.09 -4.68 8.82
CA LYS A 25 4.89 -3.87 8.57
C LYS A 25 5.08 -2.84 7.47
N MET A 26 6.26 -2.21 7.38
CA MET A 26 6.58 -1.32 6.26
C MET A 26 6.54 -2.06 4.91
N LEU A 27 7.02 -3.30 4.84
CA LEU A 27 6.98 -4.10 3.62
C LEU A 27 5.55 -4.53 3.24
N GLU A 28 4.71 -4.86 4.21
CA GLU A 28 3.29 -5.15 4.00
C GLU A 28 2.56 -3.93 3.42
N LEU A 29 2.74 -2.76 4.05
CA LEU A 29 2.10 -1.51 3.62
C LEU A 29 2.59 -1.05 2.23
N ALA A 30 3.84 -1.32 1.88
CA ALA A 30 4.37 -1.06 0.55
C ALA A 30 3.66 -1.93 -0.52
N LYS A 31 3.40 -3.21 -0.24
CA LYS A 31 2.63 -4.08 -1.14
C LYS A 31 1.18 -3.62 -1.29
N ASP A 32 0.57 -3.15 -0.21
CA ASP A 32 -0.78 -2.61 -0.26
C ASP A 32 -0.84 -1.30 -1.06
N LEU A 33 0.19 -0.46 -0.98
CA LEU A 33 0.34 0.72 -1.82
C LEU A 33 0.47 0.35 -3.31
N GLU A 34 1.27 -0.67 -3.64
CA GLU A 34 1.40 -1.16 -5.02
C GLU A 34 0.07 -1.66 -5.58
N LYS A 35 -0.68 -2.46 -4.80
CA LYS A 35 -2.02 -2.94 -5.20
C LYS A 35 -2.98 -1.78 -5.44
N LEU A 36 -3.02 -0.81 -4.53
CA LEU A 36 -3.88 0.37 -4.66
C LEU A 36 -3.55 1.14 -5.95
N ALA A 37 -2.26 1.30 -6.28
CA ALA A 37 -1.82 1.94 -7.51
C ALA A 37 -2.13 1.11 -8.78
N MET A 38 -2.08 -0.23 -8.71
CA MET A 38 -2.49 -1.10 -9.82
C MET A 38 -3.98 -0.99 -10.11
N VAL A 39 -4.82 -1.05 -9.08
CA VAL A 39 -6.29 -0.90 -9.20
C VAL A 39 -6.63 0.47 -9.80
N ALA A 40 -5.98 1.55 -9.34
CA ALA A 40 -6.19 2.90 -9.89
C ALA A 40 -5.80 3.03 -11.38
N ARG A 41 -4.85 2.23 -11.86
CA ARG A 41 -4.48 2.16 -13.29
C ARG A 41 -5.36 1.22 -14.12
N GLY A 42 -6.38 0.59 -13.52
CA GLY A 42 -7.21 -0.41 -14.18
C GLY A 42 -6.52 -1.77 -14.37
N GLY A 43 -5.42 -2.01 -13.68
CA GLY A 43 -4.74 -3.31 -13.64
C GLY A 43 -5.41 -4.25 -12.65
N ASN A 44 -5.51 -5.53 -12.98
CA ASN A 44 -6.01 -6.55 -12.07
C ASN A 44 -4.85 -7.01 -11.15
N PRO A 45 -4.91 -6.81 -9.82
CA PRO A 45 -3.84 -7.18 -8.90
C PRO A 45 -3.55 -8.69 -8.85
N ASP A 46 -4.49 -9.52 -9.31
CA ASP A 46 -4.33 -10.99 -9.45
C ASP A 46 -3.49 -11.42 -10.67
N GLN A 47 -3.12 -10.49 -11.56
CA GLN A 47 -2.37 -10.83 -12.77
C GLN A 47 -0.85 -10.84 -12.60
N ASN A 48 -0.30 -10.58 -11.41
CA ASN A 48 1.13 -10.76 -11.18
C ASN A 48 1.48 -12.22 -10.86
N SER A 49 1.34 -13.08 -11.88
CA SER A 49 1.98 -14.39 -11.95
C SER A 49 3.33 -14.22 -12.65
N GLY A 50 4.37 -13.81 -11.92
CA GLY A 50 5.72 -13.59 -12.45
C GLY A 50 6.73 -13.29 -11.37
#